data_AF-A0A6N6ZBG1-F1
#
_entry.id   AF-A0A6N6ZBG1-F1
#
_cell.length_a   1.000
_cell.length_b   1.000
_cell.length_c   1.000
_cell.angle_alpha   90.00
_cell.angle_beta   90.00
_cell.angle_gamma   90.00
#
_symmetry.space_group_name_H-M   'P 1'
#
loop_
_entity.id
_entity.type
_entity.pdbx_description
1 polymer ?
#
loop_
_entity_poly.entity_id
_entity_poly.type
_entity_poly.pdbx_seq_one_letter_code
_entity_poly.pdbx_strand_id
1 'polypeptide(L)'
;MKNRSTVRLDEGVQEALARLSKISGKTKNRLINEAVASYVKDQALAMAHEADALHQALKAYQTKDPDFEAAIDRFVEAEADSKTDPAEGTVDPTSESLTAHVQHLVDA
;
A
#
# COMPACT_ATOMS: atom_id res chain seq x y z
N MET A 1 -9.92 7.49 32.46
CA MET A 1 -10.00 8.96 32.32
C MET A 1 -11.00 9.31 31.21
N LYS A 2 -11.89 10.30 31.41
CA LYS A 2 -12.69 10.87 30.31
C LYS A 2 -11.90 12.02 29.70
N ASN A 3 -11.32 11.78 28.52
CA ASN A 3 -10.64 12.82 27.76
C ASN A 3 -11.68 13.60 26.95
N ARG A 4 -11.58 14.93 26.93
CA ARG A 4 -12.46 15.81 26.15
C ARG A 4 -11.75 16.17 24.85
N SER A 5 -12.34 15.76 23.74
CA SER A 5 -11.87 16.11 22.40
C SER A 5 -12.81 17.13 21.76
N THR A 6 -12.24 18.04 20.98
CA THR A 6 -12.98 19.04 20.19
C THR A 6 -12.73 18.75 18.72
N VAL A 7 -13.79 18.65 17.93
CA VAL A 7 -13.72 18.35 16.49
C VAL A 7 -14.38 19.48 15.73
N ARG A 8 -13.74 19.95 14.65
CA ARG A 8 -14.32 20.90 13.70
C ARG A 8 -15.06 20.11 12.63
N LEU A 9 -16.30 20.50 12.37
CA LEU A 9 -17.18 19.87 11.39
C LEU A 9 -17.60 20.93 10.37
N ASP A 10 -17.74 20.52 9.11
CA ASP A 10 -18.33 21.34 8.06
C ASP A 10 -19.74 21.81 8.43
N GLU A 11 -20.12 22.97 7.92
CA GLU A 11 -21.39 23.63 8.27
C GLU A 11 -22.60 22.75 7.96
N GLY A 12 -22.63 22.11 6.79
CA GLY A 12 -23.70 21.18 6.42
C GLY A 12 -23.82 19.98 7.37
N VAL A 13 -22.69 19.48 7.87
CA VAL A 13 -22.67 18.38 8.86
C VAL A 13 -23.16 18.87 10.22
N GLN A 14 -22.80 20.09 10.64
CA GLN A 14 -23.29 20.67 11.89
C GLN A 14 -24.80 20.88 11.88
N GLU A 15 -25.36 21.34 10.76
CA GLU A 15 -26.80 21.51 10.59
C GLU A 15 -27.54 20.17 10.63
N ALA A 16 -27.06 19.19 9.87
CA ALA A 16 -27.63 17.85 9.85
C ALA A 16 -27.60 17.22 11.26
N LEU A 17 -26.47 17.34 11.96
CA LEU A 17 -26.31 16.85 13.33
C LEU A 17 -27.24 17.58 14.31
N ALA A 18 -27.49 18.88 14.13
CA ALA A 18 -28.44 19.63 14.93
C ALA A 18 -29.88 19.13 14.73
N ARG A 19 -30.28 18.84 13.49
CA ARG A 19 -31.59 18.26 13.19
C ARG A 19 -31.72 16.86 13.80
N LEU A 20 -30.70 16.02 13.62
CA LEU A 20 -30.68 14.66 14.17
C LEU A 20 -30.71 14.65 15.69
N SER A 21 -30.00 15.58 16.33
CA SER A 21 -30.02 15.77 17.79
C SER A 21 -31.42 16.11 18.31
N LYS A 22 -32.14 16.99 17.61
CA LYS A 22 -33.54 17.35 17.96
C LYS A 22 -34.49 16.16 17.81
N ILE A 23 -34.37 15.40 16.73
CA ILE A 23 -35.25 14.25 16.43
C ILE A 23 -34.99 13.08 17.38
N SER A 24 -33.72 12.74 17.62
CA SER A 24 -33.33 11.59 18.44
C SER A 24 -33.34 11.86 19.94
N GLY A 25 -33.45 13.12 20.37
CA GLY A 25 -33.33 13.54 21.76
C GLY A 25 -31.92 13.37 22.36
N LYS A 26 -30.92 12.99 21.56
CA LYS A 26 -29.53 12.82 21.99
C LYS A 26 -28.74 14.12 21.78
N THR A 27 -27.75 14.35 22.63
CA THR A 27 -26.83 15.48 22.44
C THR A 27 -25.94 15.25 21.21
N LYS A 28 -25.53 16.33 20.53
CA LYS A 28 -24.62 16.27 19.37
C LYS A 28 -23.34 15.48 19.68
N ASN A 29 -22.72 15.71 20.84
CA ASN A 29 -21.52 14.99 21.26
C ASN A 29 -21.77 13.49 21.44
N ARG A 30 -22.94 13.10 21.95
CA ARG A 30 -23.29 11.68 22.09
C ARG A 30 -23.42 11.02 20.72
N LEU A 31 -24.08 11.67 19.78
CA LEU A 31 -24.22 11.18 18.40
C LEU A 31 -22.86 11.04 17.72
N ILE A 32 -21.96 12.02 17.86
CA ILE A 32 -20.60 11.95 17.33
C ILE A 32 -19.85 10.76 17.94
N ASN A 33 -19.89 10.61 19.27
CA ASN A 33 -19.19 9.51 19.94
C ASN A 33 -19.72 8.14 19.51
N GLU A 34 -21.04 7.99 19.40
CA GLU A 34 -21.66 6.74 18.93
C GLU A 34 -21.26 6.43 17.48
N ALA A 35 -21.28 7.44 16.59
CA ALA A 35 -20.89 7.28 15.19
C ALA A 35 -19.41 6.89 15.04
N VAL A 36 -18.52 7.62 15.73
CA VAL A 36 -17.06 7.33 15.71
C VAL A 36 -16.78 5.96 16.29
N ALA A 37 -17.43 5.57 17.40
CA ALA A 37 -17.24 4.26 18.00
C ALA A 37 -17.67 3.12 17.06
N SER A 38 -18.81 3.27 16.37
CA SER A 38 -19.25 2.29 15.37
C SER A 38 -18.24 2.20 14.23
N TYR A 39 -17.89 3.34 13.63
CA TYR A 39 -16.96 3.38 12.51
C TYR A 39 -15.61 2.75 12.84
N VAL A 40 -15.01 3.09 13.99
CA VAL A 40 -13.73 2.52 14.42
C VAL A 40 -13.84 1.01 14.63
N LYS A 41 -14.94 0.53 15.23
CA LYS A 41 -15.16 -0.90 15.44
C LYS A 41 -15.28 -1.66 14.11
N ASP A 42 -16.08 -1.13 13.19
CA ASP A 42 -16.34 -1.75 11.90
C ASP A 42 -15.07 -1.77 11.05
N GLN A 43 -14.31 -0.67 11.05
CA GLN A 43 -13.03 -0.59 10.34
C GLN A 43 -11.98 -1.53 10.94
N ALA A 44 -11.90 -1.63 12.27
CA ALA A 44 -10.97 -2.55 12.93
C ALA A 44 -11.27 -4.00 12.58
N LEU A 45 -12.55 -4.38 12.51
CA LEU A 45 -12.98 -5.73 12.13
C LEU A 45 -12.65 -6.01 10.66
N ALA A 46 -12.91 -5.05 9.75
CA ALA A 46 -12.56 -5.18 8.34
C ALA A 46 -11.05 -5.37 8.15
N MET A 47 -10.23 -4.56 8.82
CA MET A 47 -8.76 -4.66 8.76
C MET A 47 -8.24 -5.98 9.34
N ALA A 48 -8.84 -6.48 10.42
CA ALA A 48 -8.49 -7.77 10.98
C ALA A 48 -8.76 -8.91 9.99
N HIS A 49 -9.92 -8.88 9.31
CA HIS A 49 -10.25 -9.85 8.28
C HIS A 49 -9.30 -9.79 7.08
N GLU A 50 -8.93 -8.60 6.63
CA GLU A 50 -7.98 -8.41 5.53
C GLU A 50 -6.58 -8.95 5.90
N ALA A 51 -6.12 -8.65 7.11
CA ALA A 51 -4.85 -9.17 7.62
C ALA A 51 -4.85 -10.71 7.72
N ASP A 52 -5.95 -11.30 8.20
CA ASP A 52 -6.10 -12.75 8.28
C ASP A 52 -6.14 -13.38 6.88
N ALA A 53 -6.85 -12.77 5.93
CA ALA A 53 -6.90 -13.24 4.54
C ALA A 53 -5.50 -13.20 3.89
N LEU A 54 -4.75 -12.11 4.09
CA LEU A 54 -3.39 -11.98 3.59
C LEU A 54 -2.47 -13.04 4.22
N HIS A 55 -2.56 -13.23 5.53
CA HIS A 55 -1.78 -14.27 6.22
C HIS A 55 -2.11 -15.67 5.70
N GLN A 56 -3.39 -15.99 5.49
CA GLN A 56 -3.79 -17.27 4.90
C GLN A 56 -3.24 -17.44 3.48
N ALA A 57 -3.26 -16.38 2.66
CA ALA A 57 -2.68 -16.41 1.32
C ALA A 57 -1.17 -16.67 1.36
N LEU A 58 -0.43 -15.98 2.24
CA LEU A 58 1.02 -16.19 2.42
C LEU A 58 1.33 -17.62 2.88
N LYS A 59 0.56 -18.15 3.84
CA LYS A 59 0.70 -19.55 4.29
C LYS A 59 0.42 -20.55 3.17
N ALA A 60 -0.65 -20.32 2.40
CA ALA A 60 -0.99 -21.20 1.28
C ALA A 60 0.10 -21.16 0.20
N TYR A 61 0.67 -19.99 -0.06
CA TYR A 61 1.78 -19.81 -0.98
C TYR A 61 3.04 -20.56 -0.50
N GLN A 62 3.45 -20.34 0.74
CA GLN A 62 4.58 -21.07 1.35
C GLN A 62 4.35 -22.58 1.41
N THR A 63 3.12 -23.04 1.62
CA THR A 63 2.82 -24.48 1.63
C THR A 63 2.94 -25.09 0.23
N LYS A 64 2.56 -24.34 -0.81
CA LYS A 64 2.63 -24.78 -2.20
C LYS A 64 4.03 -24.74 -2.78
N ASP A 65 4.87 -23.83 -2.29
CA ASP A 65 6.23 -23.62 -2.74
C ASP A 65 7.14 -23.27 -1.56
N PRO A 66 7.53 -24.27 -0.73
CA PRO A 66 8.23 -24.03 0.53
C PRO A 66 9.59 -23.37 0.38
N ASP A 67 10.30 -23.72 -0.70
CA ASP A 67 11.63 -23.21 -1.02
C ASP A 67 11.57 -22.09 -2.08
N PHE A 68 10.37 -21.69 -2.50
CA PHE A 68 10.11 -20.65 -3.51
C PHE A 68 10.69 -20.92 -4.91
N GLU A 69 11.11 -22.15 -5.19
CA GLU A 69 11.75 -22.51 -6.47
C GLU A 69 10.79 -22.28 -7.65
N ALA A 70 9.52 -22.66 -7.53
CA ALA A 70 8.54 -22.45 -8.60
C ALA A 70 8.16 -20.98 -8.80
N ALA A 71 8.35 -20.14 -7.77
CA ALA A 71 8.19 -18.70 -7.87
C ALA A 71 9.37 -18.04 -8.55
N ILE A 72 10.59 -18.46 -8.21
CA ILE A 72 11.84 -17.99 -8.81
C ILE A 72 11.84 -18.34 -10.30
N ASP A 73 11.50 -19.58 -10.66
CA ASP A 73 11.44 -20.01 -12.07
C ASP A 73 10.47 -19.14 -12.89
N ARG A 74 9.26 -18.89 -12.37
CA ARG A 74 8.29 -18.01 -13.04
C ARG A 74 8.76 -16.57 -13.15
N PHE A 75 9.49 -16.08 -12.15
CA PHE A 75 10.06 -14.74 -12.18
C PHE A 75 11.13 -14.65 -13.27
N VAL A 76 12.04 -15.63 -13.34
CA VAL A 76 13.07 -15.72 -14.39
C VAL A 76 12.44 -15.82 -15.78
N GLU A 77 11.40 -16.63 -15.96
CA GLU A 77 10.66 -16.73 -17.23
C GLU A 77 10.02 -15.38 -17.62
N ALA A 78 9.39 -14.69 -16.67
CA ALA A 78 8.75 -13.40 -16.93
C ALA A 78 9.75 -12.29 -17.28
N GLU A 79 10.90 -12.25 -16.60
CA GLU A 79 11.98 -11.31 -16.93
C GLU A 79 12.61 -11.65 -18.29
N ALA A 80 12.84 -12.93 -18.59
CA ALA A 80 13.39 -13.37 -19.87
C ALA A 80 12.47 -13.08 -21.07
N ASP A 81 11.15 -13.10 -20.86
CA ASP A 81 10.16 -12.73 -21.89
C ASP A 81 10.02 -11.21 -22.10
N SER A 82 10.58 -10.39 -21.20
CA SER A 82 10.59 -8.94 -21.32
C SER A 82 11.61 -8.48 -22.36
N LYS A 83 11.16 -8.29 -23.60
CA LYS A 83 12.00 -7.91 -24.75
C LYS A 83 12.66 -6.53 -24.66
N THR A 84 12.37 -5.74 -23.64
CA THR A 84 12.91 -4.38 -23.52
C THR A 84 12.98 -4.01 -22.04
N ASP A 85 14.02 -4.48 -21.35
CA ASP A 85 14.34 -4.01 -20.01
C ASP A 85 15.05 -2.64 -20.11
N PRO A 86 14.42 -1.53 -19.67
CA PRO A 86 15.05 -0.22 -19.68
C PRO A 86 16.26 -0.11 -18.74
N ALA A 87 16.40 -1.03 -17.76
CA ALA A 87 17.52 -1.07 -16.82
C ALA A 87 18.75 -1.77 -17.39
N GLU A 88 18.60 -2.67 -18.37
CA GLU A 88 19.69 -3.36 -19.06
C GLU A 88 20.49 -2.40 -19.96
N GLY A 89 19.87 -1.28 -20.35
CA GLY A 89 20.46 -0.28 -21.22
C GLY A 89 20.61 -0.76 -22.66
N THR A 90 20.79 0.18 -23.59
CA THR A 90 21.05 -0.16 -25.00
C THR A 90 22.53 -0.10 -25.27
N VAL A 91 23.10 -1.13 -25.89
CA VAL A 91 24.47 -1.08 -26.41
C VAL A 91 24.50 -0.02 -27.51
N ASP A 92 25.13 1.11 -27.25
CA ASP A 92 25.34 2.13 -28.27
C ASP A 92 26.46 1.64 -29.20
N PRO A 93 26.17 1.28 -30.46
CA PRO A 93 27.17 0.78 -31.41
C PRO A 93 28.20 1.84 -31.80
N THR A 94 28.02 3.11 -31.37
CA THR A 94 28.98 4.19 -31.57
C THR A 94 29.91 4.43 -30.39
N SER A 95 29.75 3.69 -29.28
CA SER A 95 30.68 3.77 -28.15
C SER A 95 32.03 3.14 -28.55
N GLU A 96 33.06 3.97 -28.65
CA GLU A 96 34.42 3.48 -28.88
C GLU A 96 34.81 2.50 -27.77
N SER A 97 35.52 1.43 -28.14
CA SER A 97 36.02 0.43 -27.19
C SER A 97 36.75 1.13 -26.05
N LEU A 98 36.25 0.97 -24.83
CA LEU A 98 36.89 1.43 -23.59
C LEU A 98 38.37 1.02 -23.51
N THR A 99 38.71 -0.11 -24.14
CA THR A 99 40.09 -0.61 -24.27
C THR A 99 41.00 0.34 -25.05
N ALA A 100 40.49 0.95 -26.14
CA ALA A 100 41.25 1.92 -26.94
C ALA A 100 41.43 3.26 -26.19
N HIS A 101 40.41 3.68 -25.43
CA HIS A 101 40.46 4.89 -24.63
C HIS A 101 41.43 4.78 -23.45
N VAL A 102 41.46 3.62 -22.78
CA VAL A 102 42.40 3.34 -21.68
C VAL A 102 43.84 3.27 -22.19
N GLN A 103 44.09 2.69 -23.37
CA GLN A 103 45.42 2.63 -23.96
C GLN A 103 45.99 4.03 -24.26
N HIS A 104 45.15 4.94 -24.76
CA HIS A 104 45.55 6.32 -25.06
C HIS A 104 45.88 7.15 -23.79
N LEU A 105 45.35 6.78 -22.63
CA LEU A 105 45.66 7.42 -21.33
C LEU A 105 46.93 6.87 -20.69
N VAL A 106 47.34 5.65 -21.04
CA VAL A 106 48.58 5.01 -20.56
C VAL A 106 49.79 5.45 -21.38
N ASP A 107 49.58 5.78 -22.66
CA ASP A 107 50.64 6.22 -23.59
C ASP A 107 50.85 7.75 -23.63
N ALA A 108 50.15 8.52 -22.79
CA ALA A 108 50.27 9.98 -22.63
C ALA A 108 51.08 10.37 -21.36
#